data_AF-A0A7S1D8R4-F1
#
_entry.id   AF-A0A7S1D8R4-F1
#
_cell.length_a   1.000
_cell.length_b   1.000
_cell.length_c   1.000
_cell.angle_alpha   90.00
_cell.angle_beta   90.00
_cell.angle_gamma   90.00
#
_symmetry.space_group_name_H-M   'P 1'
#
loop_
_entity.id
_entity.type
_entity.pdbx_description
1 polymer ?
#
loop_
_entity_poly.entity_id
_entity_poly.type
_entity_poly.pdbx_seq_one_letter_code
_entity_poly.pdbx_strand_id
1 'polypeptide(L)'
;NKMMLKRYLEMYAKKKPISPQAISSLSFVFTLFNLSEEEAAEAIVALCIEEGAERMASASKLLFLGSKALSSAEAQAGLQPIRDMIMSTYPDVDVGEGLLNSSQNSIAEAAFRSEVQERAKREGNNLSVVPDGWQLLGLDQSQAFEIFRTEKQKKFLTDASEIYGTGNVFVNAKGQRVDADGKLIDNEDVESGERTQALRAVNAGKPPPSGKVYQCENCGSLVYVSDYKDFETDFPSDYVCVECLAPKSSFQLLEFVEESKA
;
A
#
# COMPACT_ATOMS: atom_id res chain seq x y z
N ASN A 1 3.74 18.82 -25.06
CA ASN A 1 4.09 18.88 -23.62
C ASN A 1 2.93 18.48 -22.69
N LYS A 2 1.72 19.05 -22.82
CA LYS A 2 0.55 18.69 -21.98
C LYS A 2 0.25 17.18 -21.90
N MET A 3 0.35 16.45 -23.02
CA MET A 3 0.15 14.99 -23.04
C MET A 3 1.16 14.20 -22.19
N MET A 4 2.42 14.65 -22.11
CA MET A 4 3.44 14.00 -21.29
C MET A 4 3.21 14.25 -19.80
N LEU A 5 2.91 15.50 -19.43
CA LEU A 5 2.55 15.85 -18.06
C LEU A 5 1.33 15.05 -17.57
N LYS A 6 0.29 14.95 -18.41
CA LYS A 6 -0.90 14.17 -18.11
C LYS A 6 -0.57 12.70 -17.83
N ARG A 7 0.17 12.03 -18.72
CA ARG A 7 0.61 10.64 -18.51
C ARG A 7 1.46 10.48 -17.24
N TYR A 8 2.27 11.48 -16.92
CA TYR A 8 3.06 11.50 -15.70
C TYR A 8 2.17 11.57 -14.45
N LEU A 9 1.18 12.48 -14.42
CA LEU A 9 0.20 12.58 -13.34
C LEU A 9 -0.66 11.32 -13.20
N GLU A 10 -1.08 10.71 -14.32
CA GLU A 10 -1.80 9.42 -14.31
C GLU A 10 -0.97 8.30 -13.68
N MET A 11 0.34 8.26 -13.93
CA MET A 11 1.24 7.30 -13.29
C MET A 11 1.32 7.55 -11.79
N TYR A 12 1.34 8.81 -11.34
CA TYR A 12 1.32 9.13 -9.91
C TYR A 12 0.02 8.70 -9.25
N ALA A 13 -1.11 8.99 -9.89
CA ALA A 13 -2.42 8.53 -9.42
C ALA A 13 -2.47 7.01 -9.26
N LYS A 14 -2.03 6.26 -10.28
CA LYS A 14 -2.27 4.80 -10.36
C LYS A 14 -1.19 3.93 -9.73
N LYS A 15 0.09 4.29 -9.89
CA LYS A 15 1.20 3.35 -9.65
C LYS A 15 2.18 3.77 -8.58
N LYS A 16 2.41 5.08 -8.40
CA LYS A 16 3.45 5.53 -7.47
C LYS A 16 2.94 5.53 -6.03
N PRO A 17 3.63 4.92 -5.07
CA PRO A 17 3.30 5.10 -3.66
C PRO A 17 3.49 6.56 -3.28
N ILE A 18 2.74 7.00 -2.28
CA ILE A 18 2.90 8.34 -1.71
C ILE A 18 4.12 8.28 -0.78
N SER A 19 5.08 9.17 -1.01
CA SER A 19 6.30 9.29 -0.21
C SER A 19 6.84 10.71 -0.28
N PRO A 20 7.74 11.12 0.64
CA PRO A 20 8.42 12.42 0.55
C PRO A 20 9.12 12.60 -0.81
N GLN A 21 9.76 11.54 -1.31
CA GLN A 21 10.42 11.55 -2.62
C GLN A 21 9.41 11.76 -3.77
N ALA A 22 8.21 11.18 -3.70
CA ALA A 22 7.17 11.36 -4.71
C ALA A 22 6.72 12.83 -4.77
N ILE A 23 6.56 13.48 -3.61
CA ILE A 23 6.20 14.91 -3.53
C ILE A 23 7.30 15.76 -4.15
N SER A 24 8.56 15.60 -3.74
CA SER A 24 9.69 16.36 -4.30
C SER A 24 9.85 16.13 -5.80
N SER A 25 9.65 14.90 -6.27
CA SER A 25 9.72 14.55 -7.69
C SER A 25 8.61 15.22 -8.48
N LEU A 26 7.41 15.34 -7.92
CA LEU A 26 6.29 16.02 -8.56
C LEU A 26 6.54 17.53 -8.69
N SER A 27 6.98 18.20 -7.61
CA SER A 27 7.36 19.61 -7.64
C SER A 27 8.49 19.89 -8.65
N PHE A 28 9.48 19.00 -8.72
CA PHE A 28 10.56 19.11 -9.71
C PHE A 28 10.04 19.00 -11.15
N VAL A 29 9.08 18.10 -11.42
CA VAL A 29 8.48 17.97 -12.75
C VAL A 29 7.70 19.21 -13.14
N PHE A 30 6.95 19.83 -12.24
CA PHE A 30 6.27 21.10 -12.56
C PHE A 30 7.27 22.20 -12.95
N THR A 31 8.40 22.28 -12.22
CA THR A 31 9.50 23.19 -12.57
C THR A 31 10.10 22.86 -13.93
N LEU A 32 10.35 21.59 -14.24
CA LEU A 32 10.92 21.14 -15.52
C LEU A 32 10.02 21.50 -16.72
N PHE A 33 8.70 21.50 -16.52
CA PHE A 33 7.73 21.90 -17.55
C PHE A 33 7.50 23.42 -17.59
N ASN A 34 8.20 24.21 -16.76
CA ASN A 34 8.02 25.65 -16.58
C ASN A 34 6.57 26.03 -16.27
N LEU A 35 5.89 25.24 -15.44
CA LEU A 35 4.54 25.55 -14.98
C LEU A 35 4.61 26.45 -13.76
N SER A 36 3.72 27.44 -13.70
CA SER A 36 3.39 28.07 -12.41
C SER A 36 2.68 27.06 -11.50
N GLU A 37 2.62 27.34 -10.20
CA GLU A 37 1.91 26.44 -9.28
C GLU A 37 0.40 26.40 -9.56
N GLU A 38 -0.17 27.50 -10.05
CA GLU A 38 -1.57 27.59 -10.49
C GLU A 38 -1.81 26.76 -11.75
N GLU A 39 -0.91 26.81 -12.75
CA GLU A 39 -0.99 25.96 -13.94
C GLU A 39 -0.82 24.48 -13.58
N ALA A 40 0.01 24.16 -12.59
CA ALA A 40 0.16 22.82 -12.06
C ALA A 40 -1.13 22.36 -11.36
N ALA A 41 -1.74 23.20 -10.52
CA ALA A 41 -3.04 22.93 -9.90
C ALA A 41 -4.12 22.66 -10.96
N GLU A 42 -4.20 23.51 -11.99
CA GLU A 42 -5.13 23.35 -13.12
C GLU A 42 -4.91 22.01 -13.83
N ALA A 43 -3.66 21.60 -14.06
CA ALA A 43 -3.35 20.32 -14.70
C ALA A 43 -3.78 19.12 -13.85
N ILE A 44 -3.62 19.19 -12.52
CA ILE A 44 -4.09 18.15 -11.59
C ILE A 44 -5.62 18.08 -11.61
N VAL A 45 -6.30 19.23 -11.50
CA VAL A 45 -7.76 19.33 -11.52
C VAL A 45 -8.32 18.78 -12.83
N ALA A 46 -7.75 19.18 -13.97
CA ALA A 46 -8.17 18.73 -15.29
C ALA A 46 -8.09 17.20 -15.42
N LEU A 47 -7.04 16.57 -14.88
CA LEU A 47 -6.92 15.12 -14.87
C LEU A 47 -8.00 14.47 -13.99
N CYS A 48 -8.22 14.97 -12.77
CA CYS A 48 -9.25 14.44 -11.88
C CYS A 48 -10.66 14.52 -12.50
N ILE A 49 -10.99 15.65 -13.14
CA ILE A 49 -12.27 15.84 -13.83
C ILE A 49 -12.42 14.87 -15.01
N GLU A 50 -11.35 14.67 -15.79
CA GLU A 50 -11.39 13.76 -16.93
C GLU A 50 -11.51 12.29 -16.51
N GLU A 51 -10.84 11.88 -15.42
CA GLU A 51 -10.97 10.52 -14.88
C GLU A 51 -12.34 10.23 -14.26
N GLY A 52 -13.05 11.29 -13.84
CA GLY A 52 -14.43 11.22 -13.37
C GLY A 52 -14.60 10.56 -12.01
N ALA A 53 -15.88 10.41 -11.61
CA ALA A 53 -16.24 9.94 -10.27
C ALA A 53 -15.89 8.48 -9.97
N GLU A 54 -15.58 7.68 -10.99
CA GLU A 54 -15.18 6.29 -10.81
C GLU A 54 -13.77 6.15 -10.22
N ARG A 55 -12.98 7.23 -10.17
CA ARG A 55 -11.59 7.22 -9.69
C ARG A 55 -11.35 8.13 -8.48
N MET A 56 -12.29 8.14 -7.53
CA MET A 56 -12.18 8.94 -6.29
C MET A 56 -10.90 8.68 -5.48
N ALA A 57 -10.40 7.44 -5.47
CA ALA A 57 -9.12 7.12 -4.83
C ALA A 57 -7.93 7.83 -5.50
N SER A 58 -7.91 7.87 -6.85
CA SER A 58 -6.93 8.65 -7.62
C SER A 58 -7.06 10.14 -7.32
N ALA A 59 -8.29 10.66 -7.29
CA ALA A 59 -8.55 12.07 -7.01
C ALA A 59 -8.07 12.48 -5.61
N SER A 60 -8.39 11.68 -4.57
CA SER A 60 -7.94 11.91 -3.19
C SER A 60 -6.40 11.88 -3.08
N LYS A 61 -5.75 10.96 -3.79
CA LYS A 61 -4.29 10.87 -3.84
C LYS A 61 -3.64 12.04 -4.58
N LEU A 62 -4.22 12.46 -5.72
CA LEU A 62 -3.73 13.61 -6.47
C LEU A 62 -3.95 14.93 -5.70
N LEU A 63 -5.07 15.04 -4.98
CA LEU A 63 -5.30 16.14 -4.04
C LEU A 63 -4.23 16.16 -2.95
N PHE A 64 -3.91 15.00 -2.36
CA PHE A 64 -2.85 14.90 -1.36
C PHE A 64 -1.51 15.38 -1.92
N LEU A 65 -1.07 14.77 -3.02
CA LEU A 65 0.21 15.09 -3.66
C LEU A 65 0.27 16.55 -4.10
N GLY A 66 -0.80 17.07 -4.72
CA GLY A 66 -0.90 18.47 -5.12
C GLY A 66 -0.80 19.41 -3.93
N SER A 67 -1.53 19.14 -2.85
CA SER A 67 -1.52 19.98 -1.64
C SER A 67 -0.16 20.03 -0.93
N LYS A 68 0.71 19.05 -1.16
CA LYS A 68 2.08 19.03 -0.60
C LYS A 68 3.15 19.50 -1.58
N ALA A 69 2.90 19.37 -2.88
CA ALA A 69 3.83 19.76 -3.92
C ALA A 69 3.76 21.26 -4.27
N LEU A 70 2.59 21.89 -4.05
CA LEU A 70 2.32 23.30 -4.33
C LEU A 70 2.36 24.11 -3.04
N SER A 71 2.94 25.30 -3.05
CA SER A 71 3.19 26.10 -1.83
C SER A 71 2.35 27.38 -1.73
N SER A 72 1.89 27.93 -2.85
CA SER A 72 1.15 29.19 -2.93
C SER A 72 -0.30 29.03 -2.49
N ALA A 73 -0.85 30.07 -1.88
CA ALA A 73 -2.24 30.07 -1.44
C ALA A 73 -3.20 29.96 -2.64
N GLU A 74 -2.83 30.57 -3.76
CA GLU A 74 -3.58 30.56 -5.02
C GLU A 74 -3.63 29.16 -5.63
N ALA A 75 -2.50 28.44 -5.65
CA ALA A 75 -2.44 27.07 -6.16
C ALA A 75 -3.19 26.09 -5.26
N GLN A 76 -3.10 26.27 -3.94
CA GLN A 76 -3.88 25.49 -2.97
C GLN A 76 -5.39 25.71 -3.15
N ALA A 77 -5.83 26.96 -3.30
CA ALA A 77 -7.22 27.28 -3.62
C ALA A 77 -7.63 26.71 -4.99
N GLY A 78 -6.69 26.64 -5.95
CA GLY A 78 -6.89 26.01 -7.25
C GLY A 78 -7.24 24.52 -7.18
N LEU A 79 -6.92 23.82 -6.09
CA LEU A 79 -7.28 22.40 -5.89
C LEU A 79 -8.70 22.21 -5.35
N GLN A 80 -9.43 23.28 -5.01
CA GLN A 80 -10.78 23.23 -4.47
C GLN A 80 -11.76 22.39 -5.31
N PRO A 81 -11.74 22.42 -6.67
CA PRO A 81 -12.64 21.58 -7.46
C PRO A 81 -12.48 20.07 -7.20
N ILE A 82 -11.28 19.61 -6.82
CA ILE A 82 -11.06 18.20 -6.45
C ILE A 82 -11.67 17.91 -5.08
N ARG A 83 -11.54 18.85 -4.12
CA ARG A 83 -12.19 18.75 -2.81
C ARG A 83 -13.71 18.68 -2.98
N ASP A 84 -14.29 19.60 -3.75
CA ASP A 84 -15.73 19.66 -4.02
C ASP A 84 -16.22 18.37 -4.67
N MET A 85 -15.46 17.84 -5.64
CA MET A 85 -15.76 16.58 -6.31
C MET A 85 -15.80 15.40 -5.32
N ILE A 86 -14.81 15.28 -4.43
CA ILE A 86 -14.78 14.22 -3.42
C ILE A 86 -15.92 14.43 -2.40
N MET A 87 -16.13 15.67 -1.96
CA MET A 87 -17.16 16.03 -0.98
C MET A 87 -18.57 15.75 -1.50
N SER A 88 -18.81 15.88 -2.81
CA SER A 88 -20.11 15.58 -3.43
C SER A 88 -20.55 14.11 -3.31
N THR A 89 -19.64 13.21 -2.93
CA THR A 89 -19.95 11.79 -2.68
C THR A 89 -20.57 11.55 -1.30
N TYR A 90 -20.56 12.56 -0.42
CA TYR A 90 -21.11 12.49 0.93
C TYR A 90 -22.46 13.21 1.02
N PRO A 91 -23.38 12.72 1.87
CA PRO A 91 -24.72 13.30 2.01
C PRO A 91 -24.73 14.68 2.68
N ASP A 92 -23.68 15.02 3.44
CA ASP A 92 -23.55 16.24 4.21
C ASP A 92 -22.15 16.84 4.03
N VAL A 93 -22.08 18.16 3.88
CA VAL A 93 -20.84 18.90 3.57
C VAL A 93 -19.85 18.84 4.73
N ASP A 94 -20.32 19.01 5.97
CA ASP A 94 -19.48 19.03 7.16
C ASP A 94 -18.92 17.62 7.42
N VAL A 95 -19.75 16.59 7.21
CA VAL A 95 -19.32 15.18 7.26
C VAL A 95 -18.27 14.90 6.18
N GLY A 96 -18.50 15.36 4.95
CA GLY A 96 -17.57 15.17 3.83
C GLY A 96 -16.22 15.82 4.07
N GLU A 97 -16.20 17.04 4.62
CA GLU A 97 -14.95 17.73 4.96
C GLU A 97 -14.18 17.02 6.07
N GLY A 98 -14.86 16.59 7.13
CA GLY A 98 -14.23 15.84 8.23
C GLY A 98 -13.61 14.52 7.74
N LEU A 99 -14.34 13.77 6.91
CA LEU A 99 -13.85 12.50 6.34
C LEU A 99 -12.71 12.72 5.35
N LEU A 100 -12.77 13.76 4.51
CA LEU A 100 -11.69 14.09 3.59
C LEU A 100 -10.41 14.45 4.37
N ASN A 101 -10.50 15.34 5.35
CA ASN A 101 -9.34 15.74 6.16
C ASN A 101 -8.75 14.55 6.93
N SER A 102 -9.60 13.69 7.51
CA SER A 102 -9.17 12.46 8.16
C SER A 102 -8.47 11.51 7.17
N SER A 103 -9.04 11.32 5.97
CA SER A 103 -8.44 10.49 4.92
C SER A 103 -7.08 11.02 4.46
N GLN A 104 -6.94 12.33 4.28
CA GLN A 104 -5.68 12.97 3.90
C GLN A 104 -4.61 12.81 5.00
N ASN A 105 -5.00 12.91 6.28
CA ASN A 105 -4.10 12.64 7.40
C ASN A 105 -3.68 11.16 7.44
N SER A 106 -4.61 10.21 7.28
CA SER A 106 -4.28 8.78 7.21
C SER A 106 -3.34 8.44 6.06
N ILE A 107 -3.48 9.12 4.90
CA ILE A 107 -2.55 8.99 3.78
C ILE A 107 -1.14 9.44 4.19
N ALA A 108 -1.01 10.58 4.87
CA ALA A 108 0.29 11.08 5.35
C ALA A 108 0.94 10.11 6.34
N GLU A 109 0.18 9.63 7.33
CA GLU A 109 0.69 8.70 8.34
C GLU A 109 1.12 7.37 7.73
N ALA A 110 0.33 6.82 6.80
CA ALA A 110 0.66 5.58 6.09
C ALA A 110 1.92 5.73 5.20
N ALA A 111 2.04 6.85 4.50
CA ALA A 111 3.22 7.17 3.71
C ALA A 111 4.48 7.27 4.59
N PHE A 112 4.38 7.95 5.74
CA PHE A 112 5.51 8.06 6.66
C PHE A 112 5.87 6.73 7.31
N ARG A 113 4.87 5.93 7.71
CA ARG A 113 5.09 4.57 8.22
C ARG A 113 5.87 3.72 7.22
N SER A 114 5.50 3.79 5.94
CA SER A 114 6.20 3.06 4.86
C SER A 114 7.66 3.51 4.74
N GLU A 115 7.94 4.81 4.80
CA GLU A 115 9.32 5.33 4.78
C GLU A 115 10.12 4.85 6.00
N VAL A 116 9.53 4.86 7.20
CA VAL A 116 10.17 4.34 8.43
C VAL A 116 10.55 2.88 8.28
N GLN A 117 9.63 2.04 7.77
CA GLN A 117 9.87 0.62 7.55
C GLN A 117 10.94 0.38 6.48
N GLU A 118 10.88 1.09 5.35
CA GLU A 118 11.90 0.98 4.30
C GLU A 118 13.28 1.45 4.76
N ARG A 119 13.34 2.51 5.57
CA ARG A 119 14.58 3.00 6.16
C ARG A 119 15.14 2.01 7.17
N ALA A 120 14.30 1.47 8.04
CA ALA A 120 14.70 0.44 9.00
C ALA A 120 15.23 -0.82 8.30
N LYS A 121 14.58 -1.27 7.23
CA LYS A 121 15.05 -2.40 6.40
C LYS A 121 16.46 -2.14 5.84
N ARG A 122 16.72 -0.92 5.33
CA ARG A 122 18.05 -0.51 4.83
C ARG A 122 19.12 -0.50 5.93
N GLU A 123 18.73 -0.22 7.17
CA GLU A 123 19.63 -0.15 8.34
C GLU A 123 19.61 -1.45 9.19
N GLY A 124 19.10 -2.56 8.65
CA GLY A 124 19.07 -3.85 9.34
C GLY A 124 18.23 -3.84 10.63
N ASN A 125 17.10 -3.13 10.61
CA ASN A 125 16.17 -2.93 11.73
C ASN A 125 16.77 -2.22 12.96
N ASN A 126 17.91 -1.52 12.80
CA ASN A 126 18.59 -0.78 13.87
C ASN A 126 18.35 0.74 13.81
N LEU A 127 17.26 1.17 13.19
CA LEU A 127 16.93 2.58 13.03
C LEU A 127 16.69 3.23 14.40
N SER A 128 17.51 4.23 14.73
CA SER A 128 17.54 4.86 16.04
C SER A 128 16.94 6.27 16.06
N VAL A 129 16.85 6.92 14.90
CA VAL A 129 16.40 8.29 14.71
C VAL A 129 15.18 8.31 13.80
N VAL A 130 14.24 9.22 14.08
CA VAL A 130 13.08 9.48 13.23
C VAL A 130 13.57 9.93 11.84
N PRO A 131 13.20 9.26 10.75
CA PRO A 131 13.60 9.66 9.40
C PRO A 131 13.06 11.05 9.04
N ASP A 132 13.80 11.78 8.21
CA ASP A 132 13.35 13.05 7.65
C ASP A 132 12.16 12.87 6.68
N GLY A 133 11.52 13.98 6.27
CA GLY A 133 10.50 13.99 5.23
C GLY A 133 9.06 13.93 5.75
N TRP A 134 8.85 13.76 7.05
CA TRP A 134 7.51 13.88 7.67
C TRP A 134 6.90 15.27 7.48
N GLN A 135 7.74 16.33 7.44
CA GLN A 135 7.29 17.70 7.17
C GLN A 135 6.66 17.83 5.78
N LEU A 136 7.25 17.16 4.78
CA LEU A 136 6.73 17.16 3.40
C LEU A 136 5.38 16.47 3.31
N LEU A 137 5.13 15.47 4.17
CA LEU A 137 3.83 14.81 4.29
C LEU A 137 2.81 15.66 5.08
N GLY A 138 3.24 16.77 5.67
CA GLY A 138 2.40 17.66 6.48
C GLY A 138 2.08 17.10 7.86
N LEU A 139 2.89 16.17 8.35
CA LEU A 139 2.82 15.72 9.74
C LEU A 139 3.53 16.73 10.63
N ASP A 140 3.11 16.84 11.88
CA ASP A 140 3.89 17.51 12.90
C ASP A 140 4.95 16.57 13.53
N GLN A 141 5.86 17.15 14.31
CA GLN A 141 6.91 16.38 14.96
C GLN A 141 6.33 15.33 15.93
N SER A 142 5.27 15.64 16.67
CA SER A 142 4.67 14.71 17.63
C SER A 142 4.08 13.49 16.92
N GLN A 143 3.36 13.69 15.82
CA GLN A 143 2.81 12.62 14.98
C GLN A 143 3.92 11.74 14.41
N ALA A 144 4.98 12.34 13.84
CA ALA A 144 6.11 11.60 13.29
C ALA A 144 6.82 10.75 14.34
N PHE A 145 7.06 11.32 15.53
CA PHE A 145 7.65 10.59 16.65
C PHE A 145 6.78 9.44 17.13
N GLU A 146 5.46 9.62 17.18
CA GLU A 146 4.55 8.57 17.63
C GLU A 146 4.47 7.40 16.63
N ILE A 147 4.43 7.69 15.33
CA ILE A 147 4.53 6.67 14.27
C ILE A 147 5.84 5.92 14.42
N PHE A 148 6.97 6.64 14.51
CA PHE A 148 8.28 6.01 14.66
C PHE A 148 8.38 5.13 15.91
N ARG A 149 7.85 5.58 17.05
CA ARG A 149 7.81 4.81 18.30
C ARG A 149 7.00 3.54 18.15
N THR A 150 5.83 3.63 17.50
CA THR A 150 4.95 2.49 17.23
C THR A 150 5.64 1.46 16.35
N GLU A 151 6.24 1.89 15.24
CA GLU A 151 6.97 0.99 14.34
C GLU A 151 8.19 0.36 15.02
N LYS A 152 8.89 1.13 15.86
CA LYS A 152 10.02 0.61 16.65
C LYS A 152 9.59 -0.45 17.67
N GLN A 153 8.43 -0.28 18.32
CA GLN A 153 7.83 -1.30 19.20
C GLN A 153 7.49 -2.58 18.42
N LYS A 154 7.02 -2.44 17.18
CA LYS A 154 6.80 -3.54 16.23
C LYS A 154 8.10 -4.12 15.64
N LYS A 155 9.28 -3.66 16.08
CA LYS A 155 10.60 -4.04 15.53
C LYS A 155 10.69 -3.79 14.01
N PHE A 156 9.97 -2.78 13.51
CA PHE A 156 9.85 -2.42 12.10
C PHE A 156 9.31 -3.55 11.21
N LEU A 157 8.56 -4.48 11.80
CA LEU A 157 7.85 -5.51 11.06
C LEU A 157 6.61 -4.91 10.40
N THR A 158 6.37 -5.28 9.14
CA THR A 158 5.09 -5.03 8.47
C THR A 158 3.98 -5.84 9.14
N ASP A 159 2.74 -5.38 9.08
CA ASP A 159 1.58 -6.12 9.61
C ASP A 159 1.49 -7.53 8.99
N ALA A 160 1.86 -7.67 7.71
CA ALA A 160 1.99 -8.98 7.06
C ALA A 160 3.06 -9.85 7.71
N SER A 161 4.27 -9.33 7.98
CA SER A 161 5.31 -10.10 8.67
C SER A 161 5.01 -10.36 10.14
N GLU A 162 4.17 -9.56 10.78
CA GLU A 162 3.68 -9.81 12.14
C GLU A 162 2.70 -11.00 12.14
N ILE A 163 1.76 -11.01 11.19
CA ILE A 163 0.78 -12.09 11.05
C ILE A 163 1.44 -13.38 10.54
N TYR A 164 2.29 -13.28 9.51
CA TYR A 164 2.86 -14.41 8.79
C TYR A 164 4.27 -14.80 9.26
N GLY A 165 4.89 -14.05 10.17
CA GLY A 165 6.26 -14.28 10.61
C GLY A 165 7.30 -13.80 9.58
N THR A 166 8.54 -13.59 10.04
CA THR A 166 9.69 -13.24 9.19
C THR A 166 10.46 -14.44 8.66
N GLY A 167 10.05 -15.65 9.03
CA GLY A 167 10.62 -16.90 8.52
C GLY A 167 9.81 -17.46 7.35
N ASN A 168 10.40 -18.37 6.59
CA ASN A 168 9.69 -19.22 5.65
C ASN A 168 8.46 -19.80 6.36
N VAL A 169 7.26 -19.50 5.85
CA VAL A 169 6.02 -20.04 6.42
C VAL A 169 5.89 -21.46 5.94
N PHE A 170 6.21 -22.42 6.82
CA PHE A 170 5.94 -23.82 6.55
C PHE A 170 4.47 -24.10 6.88
N VAL A 171 3.78 -24.76 5.95
CA VAL A 171 2.40 -25.18 6.10
C VAL A 171 2.34 -26.69 5.87
N ASN A 172 1.67 -27.41 6.76
CA ASN A 172 1.46 -28.85 6.58
C ASN A 172 0.39 -29.12 5.49
N ALA A 173 0.19 -30.39 5.14
CA ALA A 173 -0.80 -30.81 4.14
C ALA A 173 -2.26 -30.41 4.48
N LYS A 174 -2.52 -30.01 5.72
CA LYS A 174 -3.84 -29.53 6.18
C LYS A 174 -3.94 -28.00 6.13
N GLY A 175 -2.95 -27.31 5.59
CA GLY A 175 -2.89 -25.85 5.54
C GLY A 175 -2.65 -25.19 6.89
N GLN A 176 -2.20 -25.94 7.90
CA GLN A 176 -1.89 -25.43 9.23
C GLN A 176 -0.41 -25.03 9.30
N ARG A 177 -0.10 -23.95 10.01
CA ARG A 177 1.27 -23.46 10.16
C ARG A 177 2.09 -24.44 11.00
N VAL A 178 3.26 -24.77 10.49
CA VAL A 178 4.24 -25.60 11.18
C VAL A 178 5.59 -24.87 11.26
N ASP A 179 6.40 -25.24 12.24
CA ASP A 179 7.80 -24.81 12.31
C ASP A 179 8.66 -25.56 11.27
N ALA A 180 9.96 -25.25 11.22
CA ALA A 180 10.91 -25.90 10.31
C ALA A 180 11.04 -27.42 10.55
N ASP A 181 10.58 -27.91 11.70
CA ASP A 181 10.59 -29.32 12.10
C ASP A 181 9.22 -30.00 11.86
N GLY A 182 8.26 -29.30 11.25
CA GLY A 182 6.94 -29.82 10.94
C GLY A 182 5.97 -29.86 12.14
N LYS A 183 6.28 -29.22 13.27
CA LYS A 183 5.38 -29.16 14.42
C LYS A 183 4.43 -27.98 14.30
N LEU A 184 3.17 -28.18 14.70
CA LEU A 184 2.16 -27.13 14.73
C LEU A 184 2.61 -25.98 15.64
N ILE A 185 2.56 -24.76 15.08
CA ILE A 185 2.73 -23.55 15.86
C ILE A 185 1.35 -23.21 16.45
N ASP A 186 1.13 -23.57 17.71
CA ASP A 186 -0.04 -23.12 18.46
C ASP A 186 0.08 -21.61 18.71
N ASN A 187 -0.66 -20.84 17.92
CA ASN A 187 -0.82 -19.40 18.15
C ASN A 187 -1.88 -19.18 19.23
N GLU A 188 -1.57 -19.53 20.49
CA GLU A 188 -2.44 -19.22 21.63
C GLU A 188 -2.48 -17.71 21.99
N ASP A 189 -1.63 -16.87 21.37
CA ASP A 189 -1.57 -15.43 21.68
C ASP A 189 -2.23 -14.50 20.64
N VAL A 190 -2.98 -15.01 19.66
CA VAL A 190 -3.76 -14.17 18.72
C VAL A 190 -5.22 -14.06 19.17
N GLU A 191 -5.44 -13.69 20.43
CA GLU A 191 -6.70 -13.10 20.89
C GLU A 191 -6.62 -11.57 20.83
N SER A 192 -6.64 -11.00 19.62
CA SER A 192 -7.32 -9.72 19.40
C SER A 192 -7.57 -9.45 17.92
N GLY A 193 -8.85 -9.27 17.57
CA GLY A 193 -9.26 -8.30 16.56
C GLY A 193 -9.15 -8.69 15.08
N GLU A 194 -10.23 -9.32 14.58
CA GLU A 194 -10.75 -9.15 13.21
C GLU A 194 -10.05 -9.80 12.00
N ARG A 195 -10.65 -10.94 11.62
CA ARG A 195 -10.96 -11.41 10.25
C ARG A 195 -9.81 -11.75 9.29
N THR A 196 -9.74 -13.04 8.97
CA THR A 196 -9.60 -13.50 7.59
C THR A 196 -10.70 -14.51 7.27
N GLN A 197 -11.61 -14.17 6.36
CA GLN A 197 -12.67 -15.08 5.88
C GLN A 197 -12.14 -16.41 5.33
N ALA A 198 -10.84 -16.50 5.01
CA ALA A 198 -10.16 -17.74 4.65
C ALA A 198 -10.19 -18.80 5.77
N LEU A 199 -10.10 -18.41 7.05
CA LEU A 199 -10.12 -19.34 8.19
C LEU A 199 -11.53 -19.90 8.49
N ARG A 200 -12.60 -19.20 8.08
CA ARG A 200 -13.97 -19.72 8.23
C ARG A 200 -14.29 -20.87 7.27
N ALA A 201 -13.58 -20.99 6.14
CA ALA A 201 -13.75 -22.13 5.23
C ALA A 201 -13.11 -23.42 5.80
N VAL A 202 -12.02 -23.30 6.59
CA VAL A 202 -11.32 -24.44 7.21
C VAL A 202 -12.12 -25.00 8.39
N ASN A 203 -12.78 -24.14 9.18
CA ASN A 203 -13.65 -24.57 10.28
C ASN A 203 -14.98 -25.23 9.83
N ALA A 204 -15.26 -25.31 8.52
CA ALA A 204 -16.41 -26.01 7.97
C ALA A 204 -16.14 -27.49 7.64
N GLY A 205 -15.02 -28.05 8.10
CA GLY A 205 -14.67 -29.47 7.88
C GLY A 205 -14.36 -29.81 6.43
N LYS A 206 -14.10 -28.81 5.58
CA LYS A 206 -13.60 -29.02 4.23
C LYS A 206 -12.08 -28.90 4.24
N PRO A 207 -11.34 -29.90 3.73
CA PRO A 207 -9.89 -29.77 3.58
C PRO A 207 -9.59 -28.54 2.71
N PRO A 208 -8.48 -27.82 2.96
CA PRO A 208 -8.04 -26.79 2.04
C PRO A 208 -7.91 -27.41 0.64
N PRO A 209 -8.20 -26.64 -0.43
CA PRO A 209 -8.05 -27.13 -1.79
C PRO A 209 -6.60 -27.61 -1.99
N SER A 210 -6.42 -28.87 -2.39
CA SER A 210 -5.09 -29.39 -2.71
C SER A 210 -4.50 -28.58 -3.88
N GLY A 211 -3.36 -27.95 -3.66
CA GLY A 211 -2.78 -27.00 -4.59
C GLY A 211 -1.42 -26.43 -4.19
N LYS A 212 -0.70 -25.90 -5.17
CA LYS A 212 0.51 -25.09 -5.02
C LYS A 212 0.13 -23.67 -4.57
N VAL A 213 0.95 -23.04 -3.72
CA VAL A 213 0.75 -21.64 -3.30
C VAL A 213 1.91 -20.79 -3.80
N TYR A 214 1.60 -19.67 -4.45
CA TYR A 214 2.57 -18.70 -4.93
C TYR A 214 2.44 -17.40 -4.14
N GLN A 215 3.56 -16.81 -3.73
CA GLN A 215 3.60 -15.53 -3.03
C GLN A 215 4.23 -14.45 -3.92
N CYS A 216 3.58 -13.29 -4.01
CA CYS A 216 4.17 -12.13 -4.66
C CYS A 216 5.30 -11.55 -3.80
N GLU A 217 6.53 -11.53 -4.31
CA GLU A 217 7.71 -10.99 -3.61
C GLU A 217 7.60 -9.48 -3.33
N ASN A 218 6.79 -8.75 -4.11
CA ASN A 218 6.68 -7.30 -3.98
C ASN A 218 5.73 -6.87 -2.85
N CYS A 219 4.64 -7.60 -2.62
CA CYS A 219 3.60 -7.19 -1.65
C CYS A 219 3.09 -8.32 -0.74
N GLY A 220 3.60 -9.54 -0.87
CA GLY A 220 3.24 -10.69 -0.04
C GLY A 220 1.90 -11.35 -0.37
N SER A 221 1.16 -10.90 -1.39
CA SER A 221 -0.13 -11.48 -1.78
C SER A 221 0.00 -12.94 -2.21
N LEU A 222 -0.95 -13.79 -1.81
CA LEU A 222 -0.95 -15.23 -2.05
C LEU A 222 -1.91 -15.62 -3.16
N VAL A 223 -1.44 -16.48 -4.08
CA VAL A 223 -2.25 -17.10 -5.13
C VAL A 223 -2.25 -18.60 -4.94
N TYR A 224 -3.44 -19.17 -4.78
CA TYR A 224 -3.66 -20.61 -4.65
C TYR A 224 -3.94 -21.21 -6.03
N VAL A 225 -3.14 -22.19 -6.42
CA VAL A 225 -3.24 -22.87 -7.72
C VAL A 225 -3.53 -24.33 -7.47
N SER A 226 -4.65 -24.84 -7.98
CA SER A 226 -5.01 -26.26 -7.84
C SER A 226 -3.92 -27.19 -8.38
N ASP A 227 -3.77 -28.40 -7.83
CA ASP A 227 -2.74 -29.38 -8.28
C ASP A 227 -2.75 -29.70 -9.78
N TYR A 228 -3.91 -29.58 -10.42
CA TYR A 228 -4.06 -29.82 -11.86
C TYR A 228 -3.64 -28.65 -12.74
N LYS A 229 -3.18 -27.56 -12.14
CA LYS A 229 -2.71 -26.36 -12.84
C LYS A 229 -1.30 -26.01 -12.41
N ASP A 230 -0.52 -25.54 -13.35
CA ASP A 230 0.80 -24.97 -13.11
C ASP A 230 0.74 -23.46 -13.32
N PHE A 231 1.22 -22.69 -12.32
CA PHE A 231 1.19 -21.24 -12.40
C PHE A 231 2.02 -20.73 -13.55
N GLU A 232 3.15 -21.37 -13.88
CA GLU A 232 4.02 -20.93 -14.96
C GLU A 232 3.37 -21.13 -16.33
N THR A 233 2.63 -22.23 -16.55
CA THR A 233 2.06 -22.55 -17.87
C THR A 233 0.60 -22.14 -18.05
N ASP A 234 -0.23 -22.23 -17.01
CA ASP A 234 -1.68 -22.04 -17.13
C ASP A 234 -2.16 -20.61 -16.88
N PHE A 235 -1.37 -19.79 -16.20
CA PHE A 235 -1.69 -18.37 -16.05
C PHE A 235 -1.19 -17.59 -17.28
N PRO A 236 -1.97 -16.61 -17.77
CA PRO A 236 -1.55 -15.75 -18.88
C PRO A 236 -0.17 -15.13 -18.63
N SER A 237 0.64 -14.96 -19.67
CA SER A 237 1.98 -14.36 -19.56
C SER A 237 1.95 -12.90 -19.08
N ASP A 238 0.82 -12.22 -19.26
CA ASP A 238 0.55 -10.86 -18.82
C ASP A 238 -0.17 -10.77 -17.47
N TYR A 239 -0.27 -11.88 -16.73
CA TYR A 239 -0.80 -11.88 -15.37
C TYR A 239 0.00 -10.92 -14.49
N VAL A 240 -0.71 -10.13 -13.69
CA VAL A 240 -0.13 -9.21 -12.70
C VAL A 240 -0.74 -9.45 -11.34
N CYS A 241 0.03 -9.19 -10.29
CA CYS A 241 -0.46 -9.21 -8.92
C CYS A 241 -1.64 -8.24 -8.77
N VAL A 242 -2.76 -8.72 -8.24
CA VAL A 242 -3.97 -7.91 -8.08
C VAL A 242 -3.79 -6.76 -7.08
N GLU A 243 -2.87 -6.90 -6.13
CA GLU A 243 -2.63 -5.90 -5.09
C GLU A 243 -1.64 -4.81 -5.53
N CYS A 244 -0.51 -5.20 -6.16
CA CYS A 244 0.58 -4.28 -6.45
C CYS A 244 0.95 -4.16 -7.93
N LEU A 245 0.23 -4.85 -8.81
CA LEU A 245 0.46 -4.90 -10.26
C LEU A 245 1.86 -5.40 -10.66
N ALA A 246 2.58 -6.06 -9.73
CA ALA A 246 3.85 -6.70 -10.04
C ALA A 246 3.65 -7.79 -11.10
N PRO A 247 4.60 -7.98 -12.03
CA PRO A 247 4.48 -8.98 -13.08
C PRO A 247 4.42 -10.40 -12.51
N LYS A 248 3.88 -11.34 -13.29
CA LYS A 248 3.86 -12.78 -12.98
C LYS A 248 5.21 -13.33 -12.49
N SER A 249 6.32 -12.82 -13.04
CA SER A 249 7.68 -13.21 -12.66
C SER A 249 8.06 -12.85 -11.21
N SER A 250 7.28 -12.00 -10.54
CA SER A 250 7.48 -11.63 -9.13
C SER A 250 6.77 -12.59 -8.16
N PHE A 251 6.26 -13.73 -8.62
CA PHE A 251 5.65 -14.75 -7.77
C PHE A 251 6.60 -15.91 -7.54
N GLN A 252 6.81 -16.27 -6.28
CA GLN A 252 7.63 -17.40 -5.87
C GLN A 252 6.75 -18.55 -5.36
N LEU A 253 7.02 -19.77 -5.81
CA LEU A 253 6.37 -20.97 -5.27
C LEU A 253 6.81 -21.17 -3.82
N LEU A 254 5.84 -21.32 -2.91
CA LEU A 254 6.10 -21.75 -1.55
C LEU A 254 6.22 -23.28 -1.54
N GLU A 255 7.40 -23.79 -1.22
CA GLU A 255 7.65 -25.22 -1.08
C GLU A 255 7.03 -25.75 0.23
N PHE A 256 6.27 -26.83 0.12
CA PHE A 256 5.74 -27.56 1.27
C PHE A 256 6.80 -28.55 1.76
N VAL A 257 7.07 -28.57 3.07
CA VAL A 257 7.87 -29.63 3.68
C VAL A 257 6.93 -30.81 3.95
N GLU A 258 7.12 -31.92 3.24
CA GLU A 258 6.39 -33.16 3.53
C GLU A 258 6.80 -33.67 4.91
N GLU A 259 5.82 -33.87 5.80
CA GLU A 259 6.02 -34.55 7.09
C GLU A 259 6.64 -35.94 6.81
N SER A 260 7.93 -36.09 7.13
CA SER A 260 8.58 -37.40 7.14
C SER A 260 7.88 -38.27 8.20
N LYS A 261 7.06 -39.21 7.74
CA LYS A 261 6.33 -40.16 8.59
C LYS A 261 7.33 -40.89 9.50
N ALA A 262 7.25 -40.61 10.80
CA ALA A 262 7.86 -41.42 11.87
C ALA A 262 6.97 -42.63 12.19
#